data_AF-A0A9P6UKG5-F1
#
_entry.id   AF-A0A9P6UKG5-F1
#
_cell.length_a   1.000
_cell.length_b   1.000
_cell.length_c   1.000
_cell.angle_alpha   90.00
_cell.angle_beta   90.00
_cell.angle_gamma   90.00
#
_symmetry.space_group_name_H-M   'P 1'
#
loop_
_entity.id
_entity.type
_entity.pdbx_description
1 polymer ?
#
loop_
_entity_poly.entity_id
_entity_poly.type
_entity_poly.pdbx_seq_one_letter_code
_entity_poly.pdbx_strand_id
1 'polypeptide(L)'
;MSELPTWACEDCSPTRTFNSLEKKRAHDLEYHTGDFIVVVSSDSHPEHEVTVTRVDGVFVCPTCDATFRTKTGCRKHLLKGKCRAKDGGYSPEEILPAIAARDSSNSTAERNNDSPQERLPVISMPESVDIPLPPVPGPQRGPRTHEEAVLFSCNLVNSQEGEKQRTLGIIEALDLQPLALEDQNGAEQNVLAHRLVLEKLLFGPVTLSSTIPLKKRRRDESSTCWNCSPASAAGMEHLLSTSPYAANIASRRYVELNDDICELLNRDWRFSTQLRFACARILSGCVLINKRNGQAIVANTVEVYGRTRMVDAHREPFTVRKGHPVTNSLPPSMNIPYKDVWPTTISAPEGERLVIGTGSFDALITSSLRLDSRIEACVGGITTSFSLPNAEHSKLTKIFLDQESVDSGLKLAMTKETWSLSGRDLMWQLRQTKTKFHDPSTYYLCRASSHFARNHPCQPYTIFTLVSFDQAPSGDGAVVSSIFDNIACEIVRLGSKAMLEKDVVMQFRSRCSNRSNAAKEFDGVLSLYIANISAIPILGNHDLNKYLETMAQLLSTYISRANKSVMTFIDQEFSSLTM
;
A
#
# COMPACT_ATOMS: atom_id res chain seq x y z
N MET A 1 48.01 -11.79 3.53
CA MET A 1 47.27 -10.68 2.90
C MET A 1 47.31 -10.93 1.41
N SER A 2 46.21 -11.40 0.82
CA SER A 2 46.10 -11.59 -0.63
C SER A 2 45.95 -10.22 -1.29
N GLU A 3 46.82 -9.89 -2.24
CA GLU A 3 46.70 -8.68 -3.03
C GLU A 3 45.40 -8.71 -3.82
N LEU A 4 44.55 -7.70 -3.62
CA LEU A 4 43.29 -7.56 -4.34
C LEU A 4 43.59 -7.37 -5.84
N PRO A 5 42.82 -8.00 -6.74
CA PRO A 5 43.01 -7.84 -8.18
C PRO A 5 42.83 -6.37 -8.58
N THR A 6 43.88 -5.81 -9.20
CA THR A 6 43.85 -4.46 -9.79
C THR A 6 43.48 -4.56 -11.27
N TRP A 7 42.58 -3.69 -11.72
CA TRP A 7 42.10 -3.66 -13.10
C TRP A 7 42.76 -2.49 -13.84
N ALA A 8 43.56 -2.75 -14.88
CA ALA A 8 44.17 -1.69 -15.69
C ALA A 8 43.29 -1.35 -16.91
N CYS A 9 43.25 -0.08 -17.29
CA CYS A 9 42.71 0.35 -18.58
C CYS A 9 43.76 0.09 -19.66
N GLU A 10 43.38 -0.57 -20.75
CA GLU A 10 44.30 -0.96 -21.83
C GLU A 10 44.83 0.27 -22.60
N ASP A 11 43.98 1.27 -22.81
CA ASP A 11 44.31 2.50 -23.54
C ASP A 11 45.07 3.53 -22.69
N CYS A 12 44.96 3.45 -21.36
CA CYS A 12 45.64 4.35 -20.42
C CYS A 12 46.80 3.68 -19.65
N SER A 13 47.06 2.39 -19.86
CA SER A 13 48.12 1.65 -19.16
C SER A 13 49.50 2.22 -19.49
N PRO A 14 50.43 2.37 -18.52
CA PRO A 14 50.37 1.90 -17.12
C PRO A 14 49.77 2.91 -16.12
N THR A 15 49.27 4.06 -16.59
CA THR A 15 48.98 5.21 -15.72
C THR A 15 47.67 5.13 -14.93
N ARG A 16 46.75 4.25 -15.31
CA ARG A 16 45.45 4.09 -14.62
C ARG A 16 45.10 2.65 -14.29
N THR A 17 45.04 2.38 -12.99
CA THR A 17 44.50 1.16 -12.40
C THR A 17 43.28 1.47 -11.53
N PHE A 18 42.38 0.49 -11.42
CA PHE A 18 41.12 0.60 -10.71
C PHE A 18 40.99 -0.54 -9.71
N ASN A 19 40.37 -0.25 -8.56
CA ASN A 19 40.10 -1.23 -7.52
C ASN A 19 38.79 -2.01 -7.72
N SER A 20 38.07 -1.78 -8.82
CA SER A 20 36.94 -2.59 -9.24
C SER A 20 36.74 -2.53 -10.76
N LEU A 21 36.17 -3.60 -11.32
CA LEU A 21 35.81 -3.69 -12.74
C LEU A 21 34.79 -2.61 -13.14
N GLU A 22 33.85 -2.27 -12.25
CA GLU A 22 32.84 -1.23 -12.51
C GLU A 22 33.48 0.14 -12.71
N LYS A 23 34.52 0.48 -11.93
CA LYS A 23 35.24 1.75 -12.10
C LYS A 23 36.08 1.78 -13.38
N LYS A 24 36.67 0.65 -13.78
CA LYS A 24 37.30 0.52 -15.11
C LYS A 24 36.26 0.76 -16.21
N ARG A 25 35.12 0.06 -16.18
CA ARG A 25 34.04 0.24 -17.16
C ARG A 25 33.51 1.67 -17.23
N ALA A 26 33.34 2.35 -16.09
CA ALA A 26 32.92 3.74 -16.05
C ALA A 26 33.97 4.68 -16.66
N HIS A 27 35.26 4.39 -16.44
CA HIS A 27 36.34 5.11 -17.10
C HIS A 27 36.35 4.87 -18.61
N ASP A 28 36.22 3.63 -19.06
CA ASP A 28 36.18 3.27 -20.49
C ASP A 28 35.01 3.98 -21.20
N LEU A 29 33.85 4.04 -20.54
CA LEU A 29 32.68 4.75 -21.06
C LEU A 29 32.89 6.27 -21.17
N GLU A 30 33.65 6.85 -20.24
CA GLU A 30 33.88 8.31 -20.21
C GLU A 30 35.01 8.77 -21.14
N TYR A 31 36.06 7.95 -21.29
CA TYR A 31 37.32 8.34 -21.92
C TYR A 31 37.61 7.61 -23.23
N HIS A 32 37.08 6.40 -23.42
CA HIS A 32 37.41 5.53 -24.57
C HIS A 32 36.23 5.25 -25.50
N THR A 33 35.02 5.70 -25.15
CA THR A 33 33.87 5.64 -26.06
C THR A 33 34.09 6.54 -27.29
N GLY A 34 33.92 5.95 -28.47
CA GLY A 34 34.11 6.60 -29.77
C GLY A 34 32.99 7.59 -30.12
N ASP A 35 31.73 7.24 -29.87
CA ASP A 35 30.58 8.11 -30.12
C ASP A 35 29.45 7.92 -29.10
N PHE A 36 28.54 8.87 -29.03
CA PHE A 36 27.31 8.73 -28.24
C PHE A 36 26.20 9.65 -28.74
N ILE A 37 24.96 9.25 -28.48
CA ILE A 37 23.77 10.01 -28.85
C ILE A 37 23.27 10.82 -27.65
N VAL A 38 22.89 12.08 -27.90
CA VAL A 38 22.24 12.97 -26.93
C VAL A 38 20.92 13.46 -27.52
N VAL A 39 19.83 13.26 -26.79
CA VAL A 39 18.54 13.90 -27.09
C VAL A 39 18.56 15.32 -26.55
N VAL A 40 18.41 16.31 -27.42
CA VAL A 40 18.42 17.73 -27.07
C VAL A 40 17.07 18.35 -27.41
N SER A 41 16.51 19.12 -26.49
CA SER A 41 15.31 19.95 -26.70
C SER A 41 15.71 21.41 -26.86
N SER A 42 15.26 22.07 -27.92
CA SER A 42 15.43 23.53 -28.08
C SER A 42 14.07 24.23 -28.04
N ASP A 43 14.06 25.53 -27.76
CA ASP A 43 12.83 26.33 -27.72
C ASP A 43 12.09 26.37 -29.08
N SER A 44 12.77 26.00 -30.16
CA SER A 44 12.25 26.04 -31.53
C SER A 44 11.91 24.67 -32.12
N HIS A 45 12.36 23.55 -31.54
CA HIS A 45 12.08 22.20 -32.04
C HIS A 45 11.90 21.17 -30.91
N PRO A 46 10.90 20.26 -31.00
CA PRO A 46 10.80 19.12 -30.08
C PRO A 46 12.05 18.23 -30.19
N GLU A 47 12.29 17.45 -29.12
CA GLU A 47 13.45 16.57 -28.91
C GLU A 47 14.04 15.98 -30.21
N HIS A 48 15.30 16.30 -30.52
CA HIS A 48 16.05 15.71 -31.63
C HIS A 48 17.32 15.02 -31.15
N GLU A 49 17.72 13.96 -31.85
CA GLU A 49 18.90 13.17 -31.53
C GLU A 49 20.15 13.77 -32.19
N VAL A 50 21.20 13.95 -31.40
CA VAL A 50 22.49 14.46 -31.84
C VAL A 50 23.55 13.40 -31.56
N THR A 51 24.16 12.86 -32.61
CA THR A 51 25.32 11.96 -32.50
C THR A 51 26.59 12.78 -32.35
N VAL A 52 27.35 12.52 -31.28
CA VAL A 52 28.62 13.18 -30.98
C VAL A 52 29.74 12.17 -31.10
N THR A 53 30.65 12.40 -32.03
CA THR A 53 31.81 11.54 -32.28
C THR A 53 33.06 12.14 -31.66
N ARG A 54 33.94 11.28 -31.14
CA ARG A 54 35.26 11.65 -30.63
C ARG A 54 36.23 11.79 -31.81
N VAL A 55 36.85 12.96 -31.92
CA VAL A 55 37.86 13.28 -32.93
C VAL A 55 39.14 13.65 -32.18
N ASP A 56 40.25 13.01 -32.53
CA ASP A 56 41.57 13.25 -31.90
C ASP A 56 41.55 13.18 -30.36
N GLY A 57 40.81 12.21 -29.80
CA GLY A 57 40.75 11.98 -28.36
C GLY A 57 39.82 12.93 -27.58
N VAL A 58 39.11 13.85 -28.25
CA VAL A 58 38.13 14.75 -27.62
C VAL A 58 36.77 14.70 -28.31
N PHE A 59 35.69 14.95 -27.58
CA PHE A 59 34.37 15.18 -28.16
C PHE A 59 34.25 16.64 -28.57
N VAL A 60 33.88 16.90 -29.82
CA VAL A 60 33.62 18.24 -30.35
C VAL A 60 32.11 18.47 -30.33
N CYS A 61 31.66 19.61 -29.82
CA CYS A 61 30.25 19.97 -29.89
C CYS A 61 29.86 20.23 -31.36
N PRO A 62 28.79 19.60 -31.89
CA PRO A 62 28.38 19.82 -33.28
C PRO A 62 27.80 21.22 -33.52
N THR A 63 27.48 21.95 -32.46
CA THR A 63 26.82 23.27 -32.53
C THR A 63 27.78 24.44 -32.22
N CYS A 64 28.95 24.20 -31.61
CA CYS A 64 29.93 25.24 -31.29
C CYS A 64 31.36 24.68 -31.16
N ASP A 65 32.38 25.54 -31.03
CA ASP A 65 33.80 25.12 -31.01
C ASP A 65 34.26 24.51 -29.66
N ALA A 66 33.33 24.17 -28.75
CA ALA A 66 33.68 23.59 -27.45
C ALA A 66 34.12 22.13 -27.58
N THR A 67 35.24 21.78 -26.94
CA THR A 67 35.78 20.42 -26.90
C THR A 67 35.79 19.86 -25.48
N PHE A 68 35.61 18.53 -25.35
CA PHE A 68 35.47 17.86 -24.07
C PHE A 68 36.26 16.55 -24.04
N ARG A 69 37.04 16.32 -22.98
CA ARG A 69 37.77 15.05 -22.79
C ARG A 69 36.86 13.90 -22.34
N THR A 70 35.71 14.23 -21.74
CA THR A 70 34.78 13.26 -21.14
C THR A 70 33.40 13.36 -21.78
N LYS A 71 32.74 12.21 -21.90
CA LYS A 71 31.37 12.08 -22.40
C LYS A 71 30.39 12.89 -21.56
N THR A 72 30.48 12.80 -20.24
CA THR A 72 29.63 13.56 -19.32
C THR A 72 29.83 15.08 -19.45
N GLY A 73 31.05 15.54 -19.73
CA GLY A 73 31.34 16.97 -19.96
C GLY A 73 30.58 17.51 -21.17
N CYS A 74 30.70 16.80 -22.31
CA CYS A 74 30.02 17.17 -23.54
C CYS A 74 28.49 17.09 -23.41
N ARG A 75 27.96 16.00 -22.82
CA ARG A 75 26.52 15.83 -22.59
C ARG A 75 25.93 16.95 -21.75
N LYS A 76 26.60 17.35 -20.66
CA LYS A 76 26.14 18.47 -19.81
C LYS A 76 26.14 19.81 -20.54
N HIS A 77 27.07 20.02 -21.47
CA HIS A 77 27.13 21.22 -22.27
C HIS A 77 25.92 21.30 -23.22
N LEU A 78 25.64 20.23 -23.95
CA LEU A 78 24.50 20.14 -24.87
C LEU A 78 23.15 20.33 -24.15
N LEU A 79 22.96 19.70 -22.99
CA LEU A 79 21.71 19.79 -22.23
C LEU A 79 21.49 21.14 -21.54
N LYS A 80 22.53 21.96 -21.34
CA LYS A 80 22.41 23.27 -20.68
C LYS A 80 22.02 24.41 -21.63
N GLY A 81 21.84 24.14 -22.92
CA GLY A 81 21.41 25.14 -23.91
C GLY A 81 22.39 26.32 -24.07
N LYS A 82 23.66 26.15 -23.69
CA LYS A 82 24.68 27.21 -23.81
C LYS A 82 25.33 27.29 -25.21
N CYS A 83 24.89 26.47 -26.15
CA CYS A 83 25.37 26.49 -27.53
C CYS A 83 24.64 27.60 -28.29
N ARG A 84 25.30 28.73 -28.53
CA ARG A 84 24.84 29.66 -29.57
C ARG A 84 25.42 29.18 -30.90
N ALA A 85 24.54 28.87 -31.85
CA ALA A 85 24.95 28.52 -33.20
C ALA A 85 25.82 29.65 -33.79
N LYS A 86 26.82 29.28 -34.59
CA LYS A 86 27.47 30.24 -35.48
C LYS A 86 26.39 30.73 -36.46
N ASP A 87 26.24 32.05 -36.58
CA ASP A 87 25.46 32.67 -37.64
C ASP A 87 26.06 32.23 -38.99
N GLY A 88 25.45 31.22 -39.60
CA GLY A 88 25.93 30.57 -40.81
C GLY A 88 25.03 29.40 -41.14
N GLY A 89 23.98 29.67 -41.91
CA GLY A 89 22.95 28.70 -42.27
C GLY A 89 23.51 27.46 -42.95
N TYR A 90 23.08 26.30 -42.45
CA TYR A 90 23.06 25.04 -43.18
C TYR A 90 21.72 24.38 -42.92
N SER A 91 20.97 24.14 -44.00
CA SER A 91 19.73 23.36 -44.00
C SER A 91 20.04 21.87 -43.84
N PRO A 92 19.29 21.12 -43.02
CA PRO A 92 19.47 19.69 -42.87
C PRO A 92 18.70 18.92 -43.94
N GLU A 93 19.16 18.98 -45.18
CA GLU A 93 18.92 17.96 -46.19
C GLU A 93 20.26 17.70 -46.89
N GLU A 94 20.52 16.44 -47.23
CA GLU A 94 21.78 15.89 -47.75
C GLU A 94 22.79 15.43 -46.68
N ILE A 95 22.75 14.14 -46.33
CA ILE A 95 23.83 13.18 -46.61
C ILE A 95 23.29 11.76 -46.29
N LEU A 96 22.94 11.04 -47.35
CA LEU A 96 23.15 9.60 -47.51
C LEU A 96 23.72 9.44 -48.92
N PRO A 97 24.71 8.55 -49.13
CA PRO A 97 24.32 7.32 -49.79
C PRO A 97 25.02 6.06 -49.27
N ALA A 98 24.33 4.95 -49.54
CA ALA A 98 24.69 3.56 -49.30
C ALA A 98 25.87 3.08 -50.14
N ILE A 99 26.63 2.09 -49.63
CA ILE A 99 27.17 0.96 -50.40
C ILE A 99 27.11 -0.32 -49.56
N ALA A 100 26.65 -1.38 -50.23
CA ALA A 100 26.37 -2.71 -49.73
C ALA A 100 27.53 -3.72 -49.93
N ALA A 101 27.33 -4.87 -49.29
CA ALA A 101 27.57 -6.25 -49.77
C ALA A 101 28.90 -6.99 -49.45
N ARG A 102 28.69 -8.33 -49.29
CA ARG A 102 29.60 -9.50 -49.26
C ARG A 102 30.04 -9.97 -47.86
N ASP A 103 30.02 -11.25 -47.49
CA ASP A 103 29.63 -12.56 -48.06
C ASP A 103 29.41 -13.51 -46.86
N SER A 104 28.31 -14.28 -46.75
CA SER A 104 28.12 -15.67 -47.21
C SER A 104 29.15 -16.73 -46.76
N SER A 105 28.75 -17.61 -45.83
CA SER A 105 28.82 -19.09 -45.92
C SER A 105 28.29 -19.69 -44.59
N ASN A 106 27.09 -20.26 -44.52
CA ASN A 106 26.62 -21.57 -45.01
C ASN A 106 27.22 -22.78 -44.25
N SER A 107 26.42 -23.42 -43.39
CA SER A 107 26.24 -24.89 -43.38
C SER A 107 24.99 -25.29 -42.60
N THR A 108 23.97 -25.63 -43.40
CA THR A 108 22.98 -26.72 -43.25
C THR A 108 23.58 -28.00 -42.59
N ALA A 109 22.85 -28.95 -42.00
CA ALA A 109 21.46 -29.38 -42.13
C ALA A 109 21.16 -30.48 -41.08
N GLU A 110 19.87 -30.62 -40.74
CA GLU A 110 19.07 -31.88 -40.63
C GLU A 110 19.54 -32.99 -39.64
N ARG A 111 18.72 -33.82 -38.99
CA ARG A 111 17.28 -34.16 -38.99
C ARG A 111 17.07 -35.15 -37.80
N ASN A 112 15.84 -35.20 -37.26
CA ASN A 112 15.06 -36.36 -36.74
C ASN A 112 15.73 -37.34 -35.74
N ASN A 113 15.08 -38.00 -34.79
CA ASN A 113 13.73 -38.56 -34.72
C ASN A 113 13.46 -39.02 -33.27
N ASP A 114 12.17 -39.24 -32.98
CA ASP A 114 11.60 -40.24 -32.07
C ASP A 114 11.84 -40.24 -30.53
N SER A 115 10.70 -40.20 -29.84
CA SER A 115 10.42 -40.58 -28.46
C SER A 115 10.78 -42.04 -28.11
N PRO A 116 10.89 -42.39 -26.82
CA PRO A 116 9.78 -43.10 -26.19
C PRO A 116 9.44 -42.65 -24.75
N GLN A 117 8.17 -42.91 -24.39
CA GLN A 117 7.64 -42.88 -23.03
C GLN A 117 8.27 -43.96 -22.14
N GLU A 118 8.57 -43.64 -20.88
CA GLU A 118 8.64 -44.64 -19.80
C GLU A 118 7.91 -44.13 -18.54
N ARG A 119 7.05 -44.99 -17.99
CA ARG A 119 6.32 -44.83 -16.73
C ARG A 119 6.97 -45.70 -15.65
N LEU A 120 7.23 -45.05 -14.50
CA LEU A 120 7.15 -45.49 -13.10
C LEU A 120 8.15 -46.52 -12.53
N PRO A 121 8.47 -46.36 -11.23
CA PRO A 121 8.11 -47.42 -10.30
C PRO A 121 7.26 -46.91 -9.11
N VAL A 122 6.34 -47.79 -8.72
CA VAL A 122 5.48 -47.75 -7.52
C VAL A 122 6.32 -48.19 -6.31
N ILE A 123 6.23 -47.45 -5.21
CA ILE A 123 6.78 -47.88 -3.91
C ILE A 123 5.61 -48.35 -3.03
N SER A 124 5.63 -49.63 -2.67
CA SER A 124 4.73 -50.29 -1.73
C SER A 124 5.23 -50.15 -0.28
N MET A 125 4.33 -49.89 0.65
CA MET A 125 4.60 -49.84 2.09
C MET A 125 4.74 -51.25 2.71
N PRO A 126 5.56 -51.44 3.76
CA PRO A 126 5.61 -52.70 4.49
C PRO A 126 4.46 -52.86 5.50
N GLU A 127 4.07 -54.13 5.64
CA GLU A 127 3.10 -54.66 6.60
C GLU A 127 3.55 -54.48 8.07
N SER A 128 2.54 -54.36 8.92
CA SER A 128 2.59 -54.30 10.38
C SER A 128 3.41 -55.44 11.01
N VAL A 129 4.20 -55.08 12.03
CA VAL A 129 4.84 -56.04 12.94
C VAL A 129 4.19 -55.91 14.32
N ASP A 130 3.55 -56.99 14.78
CA ASP A 130 3.01 -57.15 16.13
C ASP A 130 4.13 -57.30 17.16
N ILE A 131 3.99 -56.61 18.30
CA ILE A 131 4.83 -56.79 19.50
C ILE A 131 3.92 -57.23 20.66
N PRO A 132 4.21 -58.35 21.35
CA PRO A 132 3.39 -58.82 22.48
C PRO A 132 3.61 -57.95 23.74
N LEU A 133 2.51 -57.62 24.42
CA LEU A 133 2.51 -56.96 25.72
C LEU A 133 2.88 -57.96 26.86
N PRO A 134 3.69 -57.54 27.85
CA PRO A 134 3.94 -58.30 29.07
C PRO A 134 2.76 -58.20 30.07
N PRO A 135 2.68 -59.11 31.05
CA PRO A 135 1.49 -59.30 31.88
C PRO A 135 1.29 -58.18 32.92
N VAL A 136 0.01 -57.88 33.15
CA VAL A 136 -0.49 -56.93 34.16
C VAL A 136 -0.30 -57.51 35.57
N PRO A 137 0.33 -56.78 36.50
CA PRO A 137 0.14 -57.01 37.92
C PRO A 137 -1.06 -56.18 38.40
N GLY A 138 -2.09 -56.85 38.93
CA GLY A 138 -3.02 -56.18 39.86
C GLY A 138 -2.28 -55.82 41.14
N PRO A 139 -2.58 -54.66 41.74
CA PRO A 139 -3.35 -54.73 42.99
C PRO A 139 -4.35 -53.59 43.20
N GLN A 140 -5.33 -53.89 44.05
CA GLN A 140 -6.26 -52.95 44.68
C GLN A 140 -5.53 -51.70 45.19
N ARG A 141 -6.03 -50.52 44.81
CA ARG A 141 -5.65 -49.24 45.43
C ARG A 141 -6.93 -48.57 45.91
N GLY A 142 -6.86 -48.00 47.12
CA GLY A 142 -7.88 -47.09 47.61
C GLY A 142 -7.99 -45.83 46.72
N PRO A 143 -8.95 -44.94 47.00
CA PRO A 143 -9.15 -43.73 46.20
C PRO A 143 -7.85 -42.94 46.08
N ARG A 144 -7.53 -42.47 44.86
CA ARG A 144 -6.32 -41.68 44.62
C ARG A 144 -6.31 -40.43 45.50
N THR A 145 -5.15 -40.08 46.04
CA THR A 145 -4.98 -38.79 46.72
C THR A 145 -5.21 -37.62 45.75
N HIS A 146 -5.44 -36.40 46.26
CA HIS A 146 -5.70 -35.22 45.42
C HIS A 146 -4.61 -35.01 44.35
N GLU A 147 -3.33 -35.09 44.74
CA GLU A 147 -2.21 -34.95 43.81
C GLU A 147 -2.15 -36.11 42.81
N GLU A 148 -2.37 -37.35 43.25
CA GLU A 148 -2.39 -38.52 42.38
C GLU A 148 -3.56 -38.46 41.39
N ALA A 149 -4.73 -37.96 41.80
CA ALA A 149 -5.90 -37.79 40.95
C ALA A 149 -5.68 -36.69 39.90
N VAL A 150 -5.00 -35.59 40.25
CA VAL A 150 -4.60 -34.56 39.29
C VAL A 150 -3.60 -35.11 38.28
N LEU A 151 -2.56 -35.79 38.74
CA LEU A 151 -1.55 -36.39 37.86
C LEU A 151 -2.15 -37.50 36.98
N PHE A 152 -3.10 -38.27 37.50
CA PHE A 152 -3.84 -39.27 36.74
C PHE A 152 -4.72 -38.65 35.65
N SER A 153 -5.47 -37.59 35.98
CA SER A 153 -6.32 -36.85 35.02
C SER A 153 -5.51 -36.28 33.84
N CYS A 154 -4.26 -35.91 34.09
CA CYS A 154 -3.34 -35.36 33.09
C CYS A 154 -2.47 -36.42 32.40
N ASN A 155 -2.59 -37.71 32.76
CA ASN A 155 -1.75 -38.81 32.29
C ASN A 155 -0.24 -38.61 32.55
N LEU A 156 0.12 -38.08 33.73
CA LEU A 156 1.50 -37.74 34.13
C LEU A 156 2.03 -38.56 35.32
N VAL A 157 1.35 -39.65 35.71
CA VAL A 157 1.73 -40.47 36.86
C VAL A 157 3.16 -41.01 36.76
N ASN A 158 3.60 -41.33 35.54
CA ASN A 158 4.94 -41.87 35.25
C ASN A 158 5.93 -40.83 34.70
N SER A 159 5.59 -39.54 34.75
CA SER A 159 6.45 -38.46 34.26
C SER A 159 7.56 -38.07 35.24
N GLN A 160 8.52 -37.25 34.79
CA GLN A 160 9.59 -36.72 35.62
C GLN A 160 9.05 -35.77 36.71
N GLU A 161 9.70 -35.72 37.87
CA GLU A 161 9.21 -34.98 39.04
C GLU A 161 9.04 -33.46 38.77
N GLY A 162 9.93 -32.87 37.97
CA GLY A 162 9.82 -31.47 37.56
C GLY A 162 8.56 -31.17 36.72
N GLU A 163 8.10 -32.14 35.92
CA GLU A 163 6.88 -32.02 35.11
C GLU A 163 5.61 -32.20 35.96
N LYS A 164 5.68 -33.10 36.96
CA LYS A 164 4.61 -33.29 37.96
C LYS A 164 4.39 -32.02 38.77
N GLN A 165 5.44 -31.44 39.33
CA GLN A 165 5.37 -30.22 40.13
C GLN A 165 4.88 -29.02 39.32
N ARG A 166 5.34 -28.87 38.07
CA ARG A 166 4.86 -27.80 37.19
C ARG A 166 3.37 -27.93 36.89
N THR A 167 2.89 -29.15 36.65
CA THR A 167 1.48 -29.39 36.35
C THR A 167 0.61 -29.13 37.57
N LEU A 168 1.01 -29.58 38.75
CA LEU A 168 0.30 -29.29 40.00
C LEU A 168 0.14 -27.77 40.21
N GLY A 169 1.22 -26.99 40.00
CA GLY A 169 1.15 -25.53 40.09
C GLY A 169 0.24 -24.86 39.06
N ILE A 170 0.12 -25.40 37.84
CA ILE A 170 -0.82 -24.89 36.82
C ILE A 170 -2.26 -25.21 37.22
N ILE A 171 -2.53 -26.41 37.70
CA ILE A 171 -3.87 -26.84 38.13
C ILE A 171 -4.34 -25.99 39.32
N GLU A 172 -3.46 -25.73 40.28
CA GLU A 172 -3.72 -24.83 41.40
C GLU A 172 -3.98 -23.38 40.92
N ALA A 173 -3.16 -22.86 40.01
CA ALA A 173 -3.33 -21.51 39.46
C ALA A 173 -4.64 -21.31 38.69
N LEU A 174 -5.22 -22.39 38.15
CA LEU A 174 -6.49 -22.37 37.41
C LEU A 174 -7.71 -22.72 38.28
N ASP A 175 -7.54 -22.90 39.60
CA ASP A 175 -8.57 -23.34 40.57
C ASP A 175 -9.33 -24.60 40.09
N LEU A 176 -8.60 -25.52 39.46
CA LEU A 176 -9.11 -26.80 38.97
C LEU A 176 -8.95 -27.87 40.05
N GLN A 177 -10.00 -28.67 40.23
CA GLN A 177 -10.03 -29.77 41.18
C GLN A 177 -10.38 -31.10 40.49
N PRO A 178 -9.80 -32.21 40.93
CA PRO A 178 -10.13 -33.53 40.43
C PRO A 178 -11.49 -34.00 40.95
N LEU A 179 -12.28 -34.59 40.07
CA LEU A 179 -13.50 -35.32 40.35
C LEU A 179 -13.27 -36.78 39.97
N ALA A 180 -13.53 -37.69 40.91
CA ALA A 180 -13.50 -39.13 40.66
C ALA A 180 -14.82 -39.58 40.03
N LEU A 181 -14.72 -40.35 38.95
CA LEU A 181 -15.81 -41.02 38.27
C LEU A 181 -15.52 -42.51 38.27
N GLU A 182 -16.53 -43.34 38.53
CA GLU A 182 -16.40 -44.79 38.37
C GLU A 182 -16.90 -45.18 36.98
N ASP A 183 -16.08 -45.94 36.25
CA ASP A 183 -16.52 -46.55 35.00
C ASP A 183 -17.38 -47.82 35.24
N GLN A 184 -17.88 -48.41 34.16
CA GLN A 184 -18.75 -49.59 34.22
C GLN A 184 -18.10 -50.83 34.86
N ASN A 185 -16.77 -50.82 34.97
CA ASN A 185 -15.99 -51.90 35.60
C ASN A 185 -15.60 -51.55 37.05
N GLY A 186 -16.10 -50.44 37.59
CA GLY A 186 -15.76 -49.95 38.92
C GLY A 186 -14.35 -49.37 39.02
N ALA A 187 -13.69 -49.05 37.90
CA ALA A 187 -12.38 -48.42 37.93
C ALA A 187 -12.53 -46.89 38.04
N GLU A 188 -11.77 -46.31 38.97
CA GLU A 188 -11.71 -44.87 39.18
C GLU A 188 -11.02 -44.18 37.99
N GLN A 189 -11.75 -43.28 37.35
CA GLN A 189 -11.27 -42.30 36.38
C GLN A 189 -11.31 -40.91 37.02
N ASN A 190 -10.33 -40.05 36.73
CA ASN A 190 -10.32 -38.69 37.27
C ASN A 190 -10.47 -37.67 36.13
N VAL A 191 -11.32 -36.68 36.36
CA VAL A 191 -11.52 -35.53 35.47
C VAL A 191 -11.29 -34.23 36.23
N LEU A 192 -10.85 -33.18 35.56
CA LEU A 192 -10.63 -31.87 36.17
C LEU A 192 -11.78 -30.93 35.82
N ALA A 193 -12.30 -30.23 36.83
CA ALA A 193 -13.23 -29.14 36.63
C ALA A 193 -12.93 -28.00 37.61
N HIS A 194 -13.32 -26.79 37.23
CA HIS A 194 -13.18 -25.63 38.11
C HIS A 194 -14.05 -25.82 39.37
N ARG A 195 -13.56 -25.40 40.53
CA ARG A 195 -14.25 -25.58 41.83
C ARG A 195 -15.73 -25.17 41.81
N LEU A 196 -16.03 -23.98 41.27
CA LEU A 196 -17.41 -23.48 41.09
C LEU A 196 -18.31 -24.34 40.19
N VAL A 197 -17.73 -25.12 39.28
CA VAL A 197 -18.48 -26.06 38.41
C VAL A 197 -18.76 -27.35 39.18
N LEU A 198 -17.80 -27.84 39.96
CA LEU A 198 -18.01 -29.01 40.83
C LEU A 198 -19.11 -28.77 41.85
N GLU A 199 -19.15 -27.59 42.48
CA GLU A 199 -20.24 -27.21 43.39
C GLU A 199 -21.60 -27.33 42.70
N LYS A 200 -21.72 -26.98 41.41
CA LYS A 200 -22.99 -27.11 40.67
C LYS A 200 -23.30 -28.56 40.27
N LEU A 201 -22.28 -29.34 39.94
CA LEU A 201 -22.43 -30.74 39.51
C LEU A 201 -22.78 -31.68 40.68
N LEU A 202 -22.30 -31.38 41.89
CA LEU A 202 -22.53 -32.23 43.08
C LEU A 202 -23.97 -32.13 43.62
N PHE A 203 -24.75 -31.11 43.25
CA PHE A 203 -26.11 -30.88 43.76
C PHE A 203 -27.24 -31.03 42.71
N GLY A 204 -26.96 -31.63 41.54
CA GLY A 204 -27.98 -31.86 40.50
C GLY A 204 -27.78 -33.15 39.69
N PRO A 205 -28.78 -33.59 38.91
CA PRO A 205 -28.64 -34.72 37.99
C PRO A 205 -27.65 -34.36 36.87
N VAL A 206 -26.56 -35.11 36.76
CA VAL A 206 -25.51 -34.88 35.74
C VAL A 206 -25.65 -35.88 34.60
N THR A 207 -25.66 -35.38 33.37
CA THR A 207 -25.50 -36.20 32.15
C THR A 207 -24.14 -35.89 31.54
N LEU A 208 -23.27 -36.91 31.42
CA LEU A 208 -21.97 -36.77 30.79
C LEU A 208 -22.11 -37.00 29.28
N SER A 209 -21.95 -35.94 28.49
CA SER A 209 -21.83 -36.03 27.04
C SER A 209 -20.45 -35.57 26.60
N SER A 210 -19.78 -36.34 25.74
CA SER A 210 -18.52 -35.89 25.14
C SER A 210 -18.81 -34.72 24.20
N THR A 211 -18.30 -33.54 24.54
CA THR A 211 -18.30 -32.40 23.61
C THR A 211 -17.18 -32.63 22.60
N ILE A 212 -17.51 -33.30 21.49
CA ILE A 212 -16.58 -33.40 20.35
C ILE A 212 -16.40 -31.97 19.82
N PRO A 213 -15.17 -31.40 19.82
CA PRO A 213 -14.96 -30.08 19.25
C PRO A 213 -15.42 -30.09 17.79
N LEU A 214 -16.38 -29.24 17.43
CA LEU A 214 -16.79 -29.04 16.05
C LEU A 214 -15.57 -28.48 15.28
N LYS A 215 -14.80 -29.39 14.68
CA LYS A 215 -13.54 -29.21 13.94
C LYS A 215 -12.35 -28.68 14.77
N LYS A 216 -11.67 -29.57 15.50
CA LYS A 216 -10.21 -29.43 15.69
C LYS A 216 -9.56 -29.48 14.29
N ARG A 217 -8.95 -28.38 13.83
CA ARG A 217 -8.04 -28.39 12.67
C ARG A 217 -7.03 -29.52 12.88
N ARG A 218 -6.88 -30.38 11.86
CA ARG A 218 -5.77 -31.37 11.80
C ARG A 218 -4.47 -30.61 12.10
N ARG A 219 -3.75 -31.03 13.15
CA ARG A 219 -2.37 -30.65 13.39
C ARG A 219 -1.53 -31.23 12.25
N ASP A 220 -0.75 -30.40 11.57
CA ASP A 220 0.45 -30.88 10.89
C ASP A 220 1.45 -31.35 11.94
N GLU A 221 2.14 -32.47 11.65
CA GLU A 221 3.08 -33.18 12.53
C GLU A 221 4.38 -32.41 12.86
N SER A 222 4.40 -31.09 12.71
CA SER A 222 5.53 -30.22 13.04
C SER A 222 5.31 -29.30 14.26
N SER A 223 4.22 -29.46 15.01
CA SER A 223 3.93 -28.57 16.14
C SER A 223 4.81 -28.86 17.36
N THR A 224 5.82 -28.00 17.56
CA THR A 224 6.55 -27.79 18.81
C THR A 224 5.62 -27.45 19.98
N CYS A 225 6.05 -27.77 21.21
CA CYS A 225 5.24 -27.73 22.43
C CYS A 225 4.67 -26.34 22.75
N TRP A 226 3.63 -26.27 23.59
CA TRP A 226 2.95 -25.03 24.01
C TRP A 226 3.90 -23.99 24.64
N ASN A 227 4.99 -24.45 25.25
CA ASN A 227 6.03 -23.61 25.85
C ASN A 227 7.12 -23.17 24.85
N CYS A 228 7.05 -23.69 23.62
CA CYS A 228 7.90 -23.38 22.47
C CYS A 228 7.10 -22.79 21.30
N SER A 229 5.81 -22.49 21.51
CA SER A 229 5.05 -21.68 20.56
C SER A 229 5.57 -20.25 20.64
N PRO A 230 6.04 -19.64 19.53
CA PRO A 230 6.22 -18.20 19.53
C PRO A 230 4.87 -17.59 19.92
N ALA A 231 4.89 -16.58 20.79
CA ALA A 231 3.72 -15.85 21.24
C ALA A 231 2.68 -15.77 20.10
N SER A 232 1.48 -16.34 20.32
CA SER A 232 0.39 -16.46 19.36
C SER A 232 0.52 -15.40 18.27
N ALA A 233 0.90 -15.81 17.06
CA ALA A 233 1.23 -14.87 15.99
C ALA A 233 0.13 -13.81 15.89
N ALA A 234 0.51 -12.53 15.96
CA ALA A 234 -0.37 -11.37 15.84
C ALA A 234 -1.08 -11.34 14.47
N GLY A 235 -2.03 -12.23 14.26
CA GLY A 235 -2.90 -12.34 13.10
C GLY A 235 -4.31 -11.92 13.46
N MET A 236 -5.23 -12.07 12.50
CA MET A 236 -6.62 -11.67 12.68
C MET A 236 -7.30 -12.36 13.88
N GLU A 237 -7.01 -13.64 14.13
CA GLU A 237 -7.55 -14.38 15.27
C GLU A 237 -7.13 -13.76 16.62
N HIS A 238 -5.86 -13.35 16.75
CA HIS A 238 -5.38 -12.66 17.93
C HIS A 238 -6.04 -11.29 18.10
N LEU A 239 -6.14 -10.51 17.02
CA LEU A 239 -6.81 -9.21 17.03
C LEU A 239 -8.28 -9.34 17.48
N LEU A 240 -9.01 -10.35 17.00
CA LEU A 240 -10.39 -10.60 17.43
C LEU A 240 -10.50 -10.96 18.91
N SER A 241 -9.47 -11.58 19.49
CA SER A 241 -9.46 -11.95 20.91
C SER A 241 -9.11 -10.79 21.86
N THR A 242 -8.39 -9.77 21.38
CA THR A 242 -7.87 -8.69 22.23
C THR A 242 -8.44 -7.31 21.90
N SER A 243 -9.05 -7.14 20.72
CA SER A 243 -9.52 -5.84 20.24
C SER A 243 -10.70 -5.31 21.07
N PRO A 244 -10.66 -4.04 21.50
CA PRO A 244 -11.86 -3.38 22.05
C PRO A 244 -13.02 -3.25 21.05
N TYR A 245 -12.78 -3.50 19.76
CA TYR A 245 -13.76 -3.44 18.67
C TYR A 245 -14.00 -4.82 18.03
N ALA A 246 -13.71 -5.90 18.75
CA ALA A 246 -13.82 -7.27 18.24
C ALA A 246 -15.20 -7.58 17.64
N ALA A 247 -16.29 -7.09 18.27
CA ALA A 247 -17.65 -7.27 17.76
C ALA A 247 -17.85 -6.64 16.36
N ASN A 248 -17.38 -5.40 16.17
CA ASN A 248 -17.43 -4.71 14.88
C ASN A 248 -16.63 -5.47 13.82
N ILE A 249 -15.41 -5.90 14.16
CA ILE A 249 -14.55 -6.63 13.22
C ILE A 249 -15.18 -7.99 12.87
N ALA A 250 -15.72 -8.71 13.85
CA ALA A 250 -16.37 -10.02 13.68
C ALA A 250 -17.69 -9.95 12.88
N SER A 251 -18.35 -8.79 12.84
CA SER A 251 -19.52 -8.57 11.99
C SER A 251 -19.20 -8.59 10.49
N ARG A 252 -17.90 -8.54 10.14
CA ARG A 252 -17.38 -8.53 8.78
C ARG A 252 -16.54 -9.76 8.51
N ARG A 253 -16.42 -10.13 7.23
CA ARG A 253 -15.52 -11.20 6.79
C ARG A 253 -14.29 -10.58 6.15
N TYR A 254 -13.12 -11.01 6.60
CA TYR A 254 -11.85 -10.59 6.05
C TYR A 254 -11.07 -11.75 5.44
N VAL A 255 -10.33 -11.45 4.38
CA VAL A 255 -9.40 -12.38 3.72
C VAL A 255 -8.01 -11.75 3.66
N GLU A 256 -6.96 -12.52 3.89
CA GLU A 256 -5.60 -12.00 3.69
C GLU A 256 -5.39 -11.69 2.21
N LEU A 257 -4.71 -10.58 1.91
CA LEU A 257 -4.31 -10.21 0.56
C LEU A 257 -3.52 -11.36 -0.08
N ASN A 258 -3.96 -11.81 -1.26
CA ASN A 258 -3.36 -12.93 -1.99
C ASN A 258 -2.75 -12.46 -3.32
N ASP A 259 -2.09 -13.38 -4.02
CA ASP A 259 -1.38 -13.08 -5.27
C ASP A 259 -2.32 -12.62 -6.40
N ASP A 260 -3.53 -13.17 -6.51
CA ASP A 260 -4.52 -12.77 -7.53
C ASP A 260 -4.92 -11.30 -7.38
N ILE A 261 -5.20 -10.87 -6.14
CA ILE A 261 -5.52 -9.48 -5.87
C ILE A 261 -4.28 -8.60 -6.01
N CYS A 262 -3.09 -9.08 -5.61
CA CYS A 262 -1.84 -8.34 -5.84
C CYS A 262 -1.60 -8.08 -7.34
N GLU A 263 -1.82 -9.07 -8.20
CA GLU A 263 -1.73 -8.91 -9.64
C GLU A 263 -2.74 -7.86 -10.13
N LEU A 264 -4.00 -7.95 -9.70
CA LEU A 264 -5.03 -6.99 -10.06
C LEU A 264 -4.68 -5.55 -9.67
N LEU A 265 -4.19 -5.34 -8.45
CA LEU A 265 -3.78 -4.02 -7.95
C LEU A 265 -2.59 -3.45 -8.75
N ASN A 266 -1.75 -4.31 -9.31
CA ASN A 266 -0.58 -3.90 -10.09
C ASN A 266 -0.83 -3.75 -11.60
N ARG A 267 -2.04 -4.00 -12.10
CA ARG A 267 -2.35 -3.82 -13.53
C ARG A 267 -2.27 -2.35 -13.96
N ASP A 268 -1.85 -2.14 -15.21
CA ASP A 268 -1.61 -0.81 -15.76
C ASP A 268 -2.93 -0.02 -15.96
N TRP A 269 -3.04 1.09 -15.22
CA TRP A 269 -4.18 2.00 -15.25
C TRP A 269 -4.27 2.84 -16.52
N ARG A 270 -3.20 2.94 -17.31
CA ARG A 270 -3.23 3.62 -18.61
C ARG A 270 -4.17 2.91 -19.58
N PHE A 271 -4.21 1.60 -19.52
CA PHE A 271 -5.04 0.76 -20.41
C PHE A 271 -6.31 0.25 -19.71
N SER A 272 -6.34 0.26 -18.39
CA SER A 272 -7.49 -0.18 -17.58
C SER A 272 -7.88 0.90 -16.59
N THR A 273 -8.46 1.99 -17.09
CA THR A 273 -8.77 3.19 -16.30
C THR A 273 -9.75 2.92 -15.16
N GLN A 274 -10.70 2.00 -15.34
CA GLN A 274 -11.68 1.61 -14.32
C GLN A 274 -11.04 1.04 -13.05
N LEU A 275 -9.81 0.51 -13.16
CA LEU A 275 -9.13 -0.11 -12.03
C LEU A 275 -8.83 0.88 -10.90
N ARG A 276 -8.77 2.19 -11.16
CA ARG A 276 -8.64 3.19 -10.08
C ARG A 276 -9.79 3.13 -9.09
N PHE A 277 -11.01 2.91 -9.56
CA PHE A 277 -12.20 2.80 -8.72
C PHE A 277 -12.24 1.44 -8.03
N ALA A 278 -11.93 0.38 -8.78
CA ALA A 278 -11.85 -0.96 -8.22
C ALA A 278 -10.82 -1.05 -7.07
N CYS A 279 -9.60 -0.56 -7.28
CA CYS A 279 -8.53 -0.61 -6.29
C CYS A 279 -8.86 0.20 -5.03
N ALA A 280 -9.42 1.40 -5.19
CA ALA A 280 -9.88 2.19 -4.04
C ALA A 280 -10.94 1.41 -3.24
N ARG A 281 -11.92 0.81 -3.92
CA ARG A 281 -12.95 -0.01 -3.26
C ARG A 281 -12.37 -1.23 -2.55
N ILE A 282 -11.48 -2.00 -3.20
CA ILE A 282 -10.84 -3.19 -2.62
C ILE A 282 -10.10 -2.86 -1.33
N LEU A 283 -9.37 -1.73 -1.31
CA LEU A 283 -8.56 -1.33 -0.15
C LEU A 283 -9.38 -0.61 0.93
N SER A 284 -10.62 -0.18 0.64
CA SER A 284 -11.47 0.48 1.63
C SER A 284 -11.90 -0.50 2.73
N GLY A 285 -11.61 -0.13 3.98
CA GLY A 285 -11.86 -0.99 5.14
C GLY A 285 -10.85 -2.11 5.34
N CYS A 286 -9.72 -2.11 4.62
CA CYS A 286 -8.69 -3.11 4.88
C CYS A 286 -8.11 -2.95 6.30
N VAL A 287 -7.68 -4.06 6.88
CA VAL A 287 -7.03 -4.11 8.19
C VAL A 287 -5.54 -4.33 7.98
N LEU A 288 -4.72 -3.45 8.55
CA LEU A 288 -3.28 -3.58 8.58
C LEU A 288 -2.87 -4.06 9.97
N ILE A 289 -2.15 -5.18 10.07
CA ILE A 289 -1.66 -5.73 11.34
C ILE A 289 -0.14 -5.79 11.28
N ASN A 290 0.53 -4.97 12.08
CA ASN A 290 1.98 -5.00 12.21
C ASN A 290 2.39 -6.09 13.21
N LYS A 291 2.89 -7.22 12.69
CA LYS A 291 3.29 -8.36 13.53
C LYS A 291 4.49 -8.07 14.44
N ARG A 292 5.25 -6.99 14.16
CA ARG A 292 6.41 -6.63 14.97
C ARG A 292 6.03 -6.04 16.32
N ASN A 293 5.00 -5.21 16.36
CA ASN A 293 4.60 -4.47 17.56
C ASN A 293 3.15 -4.74 18.00
N GLY A 294 2.42 -5.61 17.27
CA GLY A 294 1.04 -5.98 17.57
C GLY A 294 0.00 -4.91 17.22
N GLN A 295 0.42 -3.76 16.69
CA GLN A 295 -0.50 -2.69 16.34
C GLN A 295 -1.35 -3.09 15.14
N ALA A 296 -2.63 -2.72 15.17
CA ALA A 296 -3.56 -2.96 14.10
C ALA A 296 -4.40 -1.71 13.82
N ILE A 297 -4.69 -1.44 12.55
CA ILE A 297 -5.64 -0.40 12.15
C ILE A 297 -6.65 -0.94 11.14
N VAL A 298 -7.81 -0.29 11.07
CA VAL A 298 -8.69 -0.32 9.89
C VAL A 298 -8.48 0.94 9.07
N ALA A 299 -8.36 0.80 7.75
CA ALA A 299 -8.31 1.91 6.80
C ALA A 299 -9.74 2.39 6.48
N ASN A 300 -10.25 3.32 7.27
CA ASN A 300 -11.61 3.86 7.14
C ASN A 300 -11.83 4.61 5.83
N THR A 301 -10.83 5.33 5.32
CA THR A 301 -10.93 5.99 4.00
C THR A 301 -9.58 5.94 3.29
N VAL A 302 -9.63 5.58 2.00
CA VAL A 302 -8.47 5.45 1.12
C VAL A 302 -8.66 6.31 -0.12
N GLU A 303 -7.61 7.02 -0.52
CA GLU A 303 -7.50 7.75 -1.77
C GLU A 303 -6.39 7.14 -2.61
N VAL A 304 -6.68 6.81 -3.87
CA VAL A 304 -5.68 6.19 -4.74
C VAL A 304 -5.16 7.17 -5.79
N TYR A 305 -3.87 7.12 -6.06
CA TYR A 305 -3.13 8.02 -6.96
C TYR A 305 -2.31 7.23 -7.96
N GLY A 306 -2.49 7.49 -9.26
CA GLY A 306 -1.75 6.77 -10.29
C GLY A 306 -0.25 7.02 -10.20
N ARG A 307 0.58 6.02 -10.53
CA ARG A 307 2.03 6.07 -10.29
C ARG A 307 2.80 7.00 -11.22
N THR A 308 2.32 7.22 -12.45
CA THR A 308 3.06 7.94 -13.49
C THR A 308 2.38 9.25 -13.90
N ARG A 309 3.15 10.19 -14.45
CA ARG A 309 2.67 11.54 -14.80
C ARG A 309 1.52 11.50 -15.81
N MET A 310 1.58 10.54 -16.72
CA MET A 310 0.60 10.38 -17.79
C MET A 310 -0.72 9.78 -17.30
N VAL A 311 -0.71 9.12 -16.12
CA VAL A 311 -1.90 8.51 -15.52
C VAL A 311 -2.52 9.45 -14.50
N ASP A 312 -1.69 10.12 -13.69
CA ASP A 312 -2.15 11.01 -12.64
C ASP A 312 -1.21 12.19 -12.43
N ALA A 313 -1.76 13.40 -12.51
CA ALA A 313 -1.01 14.61 -12.20
C ALA A 313 -0.58 14.65 -10.73
N HIS A 314 -1.33 14.01 -9.82
CA HIS A 314 -1.11 14.02 -8.37
C HIS A 314 -0.23 12.87 -7.84
N ARG A 315 0.40 12.10 -8.72
CA ARG A 315 1.30 11.00 -8.34
C ARG A 315 2.38 11.40 -7.32
N GLU A 316 2.88 10.41 -6.60
CA GLU A 316 4.12 10.53 -5.85
C GLU A 316 5.33 10.92 -6.74
N PRO A 317 6.09 11.97 -6.39
CA PRO A 317 7.24 12.41 -7.19
C PRO A 317 8.50 11.58 -6.93
N PHE A 318 8.97 10.83 -7.92
CA PHE A 318 10.28 10.17 -7.89
C PHE A 318 11.40 11.15 -8.25
N THR A 319 11.97 11.81 -7.24
CA THR A 319 13.04 12.80 -7.43
C THR A 319 14.31 12.40 -6.71
N VAL A 320 15.45 12.91 -7.20
CA VAL A 320 16.74 12.78 -6.54
C VAL A 320 17.05 14.10 -5.84
N ARG A 321 17.24 14.06 -4.53
CA ARG A 321 17.63 15.23 -3.72
C ARG A 321 19.04 15.00 -3.18
N LYS A 322 19.93 15.97 -3.40
CA LYS A 322 21.34 15.92 -2.97
C LYS A 322 22.04 14.61 -3.40
N GLY A 323 21.76 14.11 -4.61
CA GLY A 323 22.36 12.89 -5.15
C GLY A 323 21.73 11.58 -4.67
N HIS A 324 20.75 11.62 -3.76
CA HIS A 324 20.05 10.44 -3.25
C HIS A 324 18.59 10.42 -3.72
N PRO A 325 18.07 9.27 -4.18
CA PRO A 325 16.64 9.09 -4.39
C PRO A 325 15.87 9.41 -3.11
N VAL A 326 14.80 10.20 -3.22
CA VAL A 326 13.90 10.44 -2.09
C VAL A 326 13.14 9.15 -1.77
N THR A 327 13.00 8.86 -0.48
CA THR A 327 12.17 7.75 0.03
C THR A 327 10.78 7.82 -0.59
N ASN A 328 10.27 6.67 -1.05
CA ASN A 328 8.99 6.60 -1.73
C ASN A 328 8.23 5.31 -1.39
N SER A 329 6.98 5.20 -1.86
CA SER A 329 6.12 4.05 -1.58
C SER A 329 6.34 2.83 -2.48
N LEU A 330 7.28 2.87 -3.44
CA LEU A 330 7.45 1.73 -4.35
C LEU A 330 7.80 0.45 -3.58
N PRO A 331 7.25 -0.70 -3.99
CA PRO A 331 7.67 -1.98 -3.45
C PRO A 331 9.18 -2.18 -3.62
N PRO A 332 9.90 -2.57 -2.55
CA PRO A 332 11.34 -2.79 -2.63
C PRO A 332 11.65 -4.06 -3.42
N SER A 333 12.80 -4.09 -4.10
CA SER A 333 13.30 -5.26 -4.85
C SER A 333 13.84 -6.39 -3.96
N MET A 334 13.16 -6.67 -2.84
CA MET A 334 13.50 -7.73 -1.89
C MET A 334 12.34 -8.73 -1.79
N ASN A 335 12.57 -9.86 -1.13
CA ASN A 335 11.49 -10.79 -0.85
C ASN A 335 10.49 -10.18 0.15
N ILE A 336 9.31 -9.82 -0.37
CA ILE A 336 8.19 -9.20 0.34
C ILE A 336 6.99 -10.15 0.37
N PRO A 337 6.13 -10.09 1.41
CA PRO A 337 5.05 -11.05 1.59
C PRO A 337 3.91 -10.92 0.56
N TYR A 338 3.75 -9.74 -0.03
CA TYR A 338 2.73 -9.44 -1.03
C TYR A 338 3.42 -8.93 -2.28
N LYS A 339 3.29 -9.67 -3.38
CA LYS A 339 3.99 -9.36 -4.63
C LYS A 339 3.62 -7.96 -5.12
N ASP A 340 4.63 -7.10 -5.25
CA ASP A 340 4.48 -5.72 -5.73
C ASP A 340 3.44 -4.88 -4.96
N VAL A 341 3.16 -5.22 -3.69
CA VAL A 341 2.29 -4.44 -2.79
C VAL A 341 3.02 -4.19 -1.48
N TRP A 342 3.12 -2.93 -1.07
CA TRP A 342 3.99 -2.53 0.03
C TRP A 342 3.33 -1.49 0.94
N PRO A 343 2.86 -1.87 2.14
CA PRO A 343 2.42 -0.90 3.14
C PRO A 343 3.64 -0.20 3.73
N THR A 344 3.65 1.13 3.76
CA THR A 344 4.76 1.91 4.31
C THR A 344 4.31 3.29 4.80
N THR A 345 5.23 3.99 5.45
CA THR A 345 5.01 5.36 5.92
C THR A 345 6.00 6.29 5.23
N ILE A 346 5.49 7.37 4.64
CA ILE A 346 6.30 8.37 3.94
C ILE A 346 6.31 9.67 4.73
N SER A 347 7.49 10.23 4.97
CA SER A 347 7.63 11.54 5.59
C SER A 347 7.22 12.66 4.62
N ALA A 348 6.25 13.48 5.02
CA ALA A 348 5.88 14.72 4.34
C ALA A 348 6.17 15.93 5.25
N PRO A 349 6.22 17.16 4.71
CA PRO A 349 6.49 18.36 5.51
C PRO A 349 5.50 18.58 6.68
N GLU A 350 4.25 18.14 6.51
CA GLU A 350 3.18 18.29 7.49
C GLU A 350 3.15 17.14 8.52
N GLY A 351 3.85 16.02 8.24
CA GLY A 351 3.81 14.81 9.06
C GLY A 351 3.98 13.54 8.24
N GLU A 352 3.91 12.40 8.93
CA GLU A 352 3.99 11.08 8.30
C GLU A 352 2.69 10.69 7.61
N ARG A 353 2.77 10.05 6.45
CA ARG A 353 1.61 9.58 5.68
C ARG A 353 1.65 8.07 5.56
N LEU A 354 0.56 7.39 5.89
CA LEU A 354 0.45 5.95 5.73
C LEU A 354 -0.07 5.62 4.34
N VAL A 355 0.68 4.79 3.61
CA VAL A 355 0.44 4.50 2.20
C VAL A 355 0.58 3.02 1.92
N ILE A 356 -0.27 2.47 1.05
CA ILE A 356 -0.06 1.16 0.42
C ILE A 356 0.42 1.42 -1.01
N GLY A 357 1.70 1.21 -1.26
CA GLY A 357 2.29 1.42 -2.56
C GLY A 357 2.27 0.17 -3.43
N THR A 358 2.09 0.38 -4.73
CA THR A 358 2.14 -0.66 -5.78
C THR A 358 2.95 -0.15 -6.97
N GLY A 359 3.22 -1.01 -7.96
CA GLY A 359 3.81 -0.60 -9.24
C GLY A 359 2.93 0.35 -10.06
N SER A 360 1.60 0.31 -9.87
CA SER A 360 0.64 1.05 -10.72
C SER A 360 0.04 2.28 -10.05
N PHE A 361 -0.04 2.30 -8.72
CA PHE A 361 -0.61 3.41 -7.94
C PHE A 361 -0.08 3.43 -6.50
N ASP A 362 -0.39 4.48 -5.76
CA ASP A 362 -0.28 4.54 -4.30
C ASP A 362 -1.65 4.80 -3.65
N ALA A 363 -1.97 4.07 -2.58
CA ALA A 363 -3.18 4.23 -1.79
C ALA A 363 -2.84 4.99 -0.50
N LEU A 364 -3.18 6.28 -0.45
CA LEU A 364 -3.08 7.09 0.75
C LEU A 364 -4.24 6.78 1.69
N ILE A 365 -3.94 6.42 2.93
CA ILE A 365 -4.94 6.24 3.98
C ILE A 365 -5.22 7.61 4.59
N THR A 366 -6.43 8.14 4.34
CA THR A 366 -6.86 9.47 4.82
C THR A 366 -7.83 9.40 6.00
N SER A 367 -8.23 8.20 6.42
CA SER A 367 -8.80 7.97 7.73
C SER A 367 -8.48 6.56 8.21
N SER A 368 -8.12 6.42 9.48
CA SER A 368 -7.88 5.13 10.12
C SER A 368 -8.25 5.15 11.60
N LEU A 369 -8.55 3.98 12.15
CA LEU A 369 -8.79 3.77 13.58
C LEU A 369 -7.91 2.60 14.06
N ARG A 370 -7.28 2.75 15.23
CA ARG A 370 -6.55 1.65 15.88
C ARG A 370 -7.54 0.60 16.37
N LEU A 371 -7.28 -0.65 16.03
CA LEU A 371 -8.13 -1.77 16.42
C LEU A 371 -7.62 -2.48 17.67
N ASP A 372 -6.35 -2.34 18.03
CA ASP A 372 -5.75 -2.95 19.20
C ASP A 372 -5.84 -2.07 20.47
N SER A 373 -6.25 -0.80 20.34
CA SER A 373 -6.41 0.11 21.47
C SER A 373 -7.53 1.15 21.23
N ARG A 374 -8.12 1.65 22.33
CA ARG A 374 -9.09 2.77 22.28
C ARG A 374 -8.35 4.09 22.25
N ILE A 375 -8.00 4.54 21.06
CA ILE A 375 -7.50 5.89 20.82
C ILE A 375 -8.34 6.55 19.72
N GLU A 376 -8.30 7.86 19.68
CA GLU A 376 -9.00 8.66 18.66
C GLU A 376 -8.56 8.26 17.24
N ALA A 377 -9.51 8.24 16.32
CA ALA A 377 -9.24 8.00 14.91
C ALA A 377 -8.27 9.05 14.32
N CYS A 378 -7.41 8.62 13.39
CA CYS A 378 -6.68 9.56 12.53
C CYS A 378 -7.56 9.96 11.35
N VAL A 379 -7.74 11.25 11.11
CA VAL A 379 -8.52 11.79 9.99
C VAL A 379 -7.72 12.88 9.28
N GLY A 380 -7.58 12.73 7.97
CA GLY A 380 -6.69 13.49 7.11
C GLY A 380 -5.54 12.63 6.59
N GLY A 381 -4.71 13.19 5.72
CA GLY A 381 -3.59 12.46 5.08
C GLY A 381 -2.38 12.18 5.97
N ILE A 382 -2.43 12.54 7.26
CA ILE A 382 -1.33 12.35 8.22
C ILE A 382 -1.71 11.23 9.20
N THR A 383 -0.80 10.29 9.41
CA THR A 383 -0.92 9.26 10.45
C THR A 383 -0.12 9.68 11.68
N THR A 384 -0.72 9.52 12.87
CA THR A 384 -0.04 9.77 14.15
C THR A 384 -0.02 8.53 15.04
N SER A 385 -0.88 7.56 14.78
CA SER A 385 -1.07 6.39 15.65
C SER A 385 -0.54 5.09 15.10
N PHE A 386 -0.21 5.03 13.81
CA PHE A 386 0.31 3.83 13.15
C PHE A 386 1.37 4.24 12.13
N SER A 387 2.63 3.92 12.43
CA SER A 387 3.79 4.24 11.60
C SER A 387 4.62 2.99 11.32
N LEU A 388 5.17 2.94 10.12
CA LEU A 388 6.03 1.87 9.61
C LEU A 388 7.42 2.47 9.34
N PRO A 389 8.22 2.71 10.40
CA PRO A 389 9.42 3.55 10.31
C PRO A 389 10.56 2.93 9.50
N ASN A 390 10.49 1.62 9.21
CA ASN A 390 11.50 0.93 8.42
C ASN A 390 10.90 -0.27 7.66
N ALA A 391 11.73 -0.84 6.77
CA ALA A 391 11.33 -1.94 5.91
C ALA A 391 10.92 -3.21 6.67
N GLU A 392 11.42 -3.43 7.89
CA GLU A 392 11.06 -4.60 8.68
C GLU A 392 9.63 -4.49 9.23
N HIS A 393 9.22 -3.32 9.74
CA HIS A 393 7.82 -3.07 10.11
C HIS A 393 6.89 -3.25 8.90
N SER A 394 7.29 -2.72 7.74
CA SER A 394 6.53 -2.83 6.49
C SER A 394 6.40 -4.30 6.06
N LYS A 395 7.50 -5.06 6.06
CA LYS A 395 7.54 -6.50 5.71
C LYS A 395 6.71 -7.37 6.65
N LEU A 396 6.67 -7.03 7.93
CA LEU A 396 5.89 -7.76 8.94
C LEU A 396 4.43 -7.29 9.04
N THR A 397 4.03 -6.29 8.26
CA THR A 397 2.64 -5.83 8.21
C THR A 397 1.83 -6.73 7.29
N LYS A 398 0.78 -7.34 7.85
CA LYS A 398 -0.19 -8.13 7.11
C LYS A 398 -1.38 -7.26 6.69
N ILE A 399 -1.90 -7.50 5.49
CA ILE A 399 -3.04 -6.78 4.91
C ILE A 399 -4.20 -7.76 4.79
N PHE A 400 -5.30 -7.46 5.49
CA PHE A 400 -6.55 -8.20 5.39
C PHE A 400 -7.60 -7.32 4.73
N LEU A 401 -8.25 -7.83 3.69
CA LEU A 401 -9.25 -7.12 2.90
C LEU A 401 -10.65 -7.51 3.37
N ASP A 402 -11.55 -6.53 3.45
CA ASP A 402 -12.97 -6.80 3.67
C ASP A 402 -13.56 -7.49 2.43
N GLN A 403 -14.19 -8.64 2.62
CA GLN A 403 -14.66 -9.49 1.52
C GLN A 403 -15.70 -8.77 0.64
N GLU A 404 -16.61 -8.01 1.23
CA GLU A 404 -17.64 -7.28 0.45
C GLU A 404 -17.01 -6.16 -0.38
N SER A 405 -16.02 -5.45 0.19
CA SER A 405 -15.19 -4.49 -0.55
C SER A 405 -14.46 -5.14 -1.71
N VAL A 406 -13.88 -6.34 -1.53
CA VAL A 406 -13.25 -7.12 -2.60
C VAL A 406 -14.27 -7.45 -3.69
N ASP A 407 -15.40 -8.06 -3.33
CA ASP A 407 -16.43 -8.48 -4.27
C ASP A 407 -16.99 -7.29 -5.06
N SER A 408 -17.24 -6.16 -4.38
CA SER A 408 -17.67 -4.92 -5.01
C SER A 408 -16.60 -4.36 -5.94
N GLY A 409 -15.34 -4.38 -5.54
CA GLY A 409 -14.23 -3.88 -6.35
C GLY A 409 -13.98 -4.73 -7.60
N LEU A 410 -14.11 -6.05 -7.50
CA LEU A 410 -14.01 -6.95 -8.65
C LEU A 410 -15.11 -6.68 -9.69
N LYS A 411 -16.34 -6.38 -9.26
CA LYS A 411 -17.43 -5.95 -10.17
C LYS A 411 -17.08 -4.67 -10.92
N LEU A 412 -16.50 -3.68 -10.23
CA LEU A 412 -16.03 -2.43 -10.85
C LEU A 412 -14.90 -2.70 -11.85
N ALA A 413 -13.97 -3.61 -11.52
CA ALA A 413 -12.84 -3.94 -12.39
C ALA A 413 -13.28 -4.56 -13.72
N MET A 414 -14.36 -5.34 -13.72
CA MET A 414 -14.93 -5.99 -14.89
C MET A 414 -15.74 -5.03 -15.80
N THR A 415 -16.15 -3.88 -15.28
CA THR A 415 -17.02 -2.93 -15.99
C THR A 415 -16.19 -1.77 -16.54
N LYS A 416 -15.86 -1.80 -17.84
CA LYS A 416 -14.93 -0.84 -18.48
C LYS A 416 -15.43 0.60 -18.47
N GLU A 417 -16.75 0.78 -18.43
CA GLU A 417 -17.43 2.08 -18.43
C GLU A 417 -17.49 2.70 -17.03
N THR A 418 -16.95 2.03 -16.01
CA THR A 418 -16.93 2.56 -14.64
C THR A 418 -16.13 3.84 -14.57
N TRP A 419 -16.76 4.88 -14.02
CA TRP A 419 -16.16 6.19 -13.80
C TRP A 419 -16.31 6.69 -12.34
N SER A 420 -16.94 5.88 -11.47
CA SER A 420 -17.18 6.17 -10.06
C SER A 420 -17.29 4.88 -9.23
N LEU A 421 -17.18 4.99 -7.91
CA LEU A 421 -17.31 3.87 -6.97
C LEU A 421 -18.76 3.43 -6.74
N SER A 422 -19.69 4.36 -6.94
CA SER A 422 -21.14 4.16 -6.89
C SER A 422 -21.85 5.40 -7.44
N GLY A 423 -23.13 5.28 -7.78
CA GLY A 423 -23.97 6.42 -8.18
C GLY A 423 -24.42 7.35 -7.04
N ARG A 424 -23.99 7.11 -5.79
CA ARG A 424 -24.32 7.93 -4.61
C ARG A 424 -23.09 8.70 -4.14
N ASP A 425 -23.34 9.84 -3.49
CA ASP A 425 -22.31 10.62 -2.79
C ASP A 425 -21.08 10.95 -3.65
N LEU A 426 -21.28 11.28 -4.94
CA LEU A 426 -20.19 11.47 -5.89
C LEU A 426 -19.14 12.47 -5.38
N MET A 427 -19.57 13.59 -4.81
CA MET A 427 -18.67 14.62 -4.27
C MET A 427 -17.75 14.07 -3.16
N TRP A 428 -18.22 13.10 -2.39
CA TRP A 428 -17.45 12.45 -1.33
C TRP A 428 -16.42 11.44 -1.86
N GLN A 429 -16.58 10.99 -3.10
CA GLN A 429 -15.62 10.14 -3.80
C GLN A 429 -14.45 10.94 -4.42
N LEU A 430 -14.50 12.27 -4.39
CA LEU A 430 -13.40 13.13 -4.80
C LEU A 430 -12.28 13.10 -3.75
N ARG A 431 -11.04 13.01 -4.22
CA ARG A 431 -9.83 13.02 -3.39
C ARG A 431 -9.56 14.39 -2.76
N GLN A 432 -8.80 14.42 -1.67
CA GLN A 432 -8.37 15.66 -1.04
C GLN A 432 -7.17 16.30 -1.77
N THR A 433 -7.37 16.74 -3.01
CA THR A 433 -6.36 17.47 -3.79
C THR A 433 -6.42 18.97 -3.50
N LYS A 434 -5.27 19.67 -3.59
CA LYS A 434 -5.20 21.14 -3.37
C LYS A 434 -4.55 21.89 -4.53
N THR A 435 -4.23 21.20 -5.62
CA THR A 435 -3.51 21.74 -6.76
C THR A 435 -4.05 21.18 -8.06
N LYS A 436 -3.58 21.71 -9.20
CA LYS A 436 -3.83 21.16 -10.55
C LYS A 436 -5.31 21.01 -10.89
N PHE A 437 -6.14 21.95 -10.46
CA PHE A 437 -7.56 22.07 -10.79
C PHE A 437 -7.87 22.16 -12.30
N HIS A 438 -6.86 22.44 -13.12
CA HIS A 438 -6.96 22.36 -14.58
C HIS A 438 -6.83 20.93 -15.12
N ASP A 439 -6.34 19.97 -14.33
CA ASP A 439 -6.11 18.59 -14.75
C ASP A 439 -7.32 17.70 -14.39
N PRO A 440 -7.79 16.85 -15.32
CA PRO A 440 -8.89 15.93 -15.06
C PRO A 440 -8.67 15.01 -13.85
N SER A 441 -7.41 14.63 -13.56
CA SER A 441 -7.13 13.69 -12.47
C SER A 441 -7.50 14.24 -11.10
N THR A 442 -7.54 15.56 -10.93
CA THR A 442 -8.04 16.23 -9.72
C THR A 442 -9.46 15.79 -9.36
N TYR A 443 -10.28 15.45 -10.35
CA TYR A 443 -11.69 15.16 -10.20
C TYR A 443 -12.03 13.66 -10.31
N TYR A 444 -11.02 12.78 -10.26
CA TYR A 444 -11.27 11.34 -10.23
C TYR A 444 -11.99 10.93 -8.93
N LEU A 445 -13.09 10.20 -9.10
CA LEU A 445 -13.96 9.70 -8.04
C LEU A 445 -13.40 8.42 -7.39
N CYS A 446 -12.12 8.42 -7.04
CA CYS A 446 -11.39 7.25 -6.55
C CYS A 446 -10.96 7.37 -5.08
N ARG A 447 -11.81 8.01 -4.27
CA ARG A 447 -11.75 8.00 -2.81
C ARG A 447 -12.86 7.11 -2.25
N ALA A 448 -12.49 6.07 -1.52
CA ALA A 448 -13.42 5.08 -1.01
C ALA A 448 -13.36 5.01 0.52
N SER A 449 -14.54 5.00 1.16
CA SER A 449 -14.68 4.79 2.59
C SER A 449 -15.19 3.39 2.91
N SER A 450 -14.76 2.86 4.05
CA SER A 450 -15.11 1.53 4.55
C SER A 450 -16.59 1.43 4.91
N HIS A 451 -17.05 0.21 5.21
CA HIS A 451 -18.40 0.01 5.76
C HIS A 451 -18.66 0.88 7.00
N PHE A 452 -17.67 1.02 7.88
CA PHE A 452 -17.76 1.79 9.13
C PHE A 452 -17.67 3.31 8.92
N ALA A 453 -17.25 3.76 7.74
CA ALA A 453 -17.14 5.17 7.41
C ALA A 453 -17.98 5.55 6.17
N ARG A 454 -18.97 4.72 5.80
CA ARG A 454 -19.77 4.96 4.59
C ARG A 454 -20.72 6.16 4.72
N ASN A 455 -21.14 6.48 5.93
CA ASN A 455 -22.03 7.62 6.18
C ASN A 455 -21.22 8.92 6.08
N HIS A 456 -21.79 9.95 5.45
CA HIS A 456 -21.08 11.22 5.23
C HIS A 456 -20.46 11.86 6.49
N PRO A 457 -21.03 11.75 7.72
CA PRO A 457 -20.40 12.32 8.92
C PRO A 457 -19.10 11.62 9.32
N CYS A 458 -18.91 10.36 8.94
CA CYS A 458 -17.72 9.55 9.22
C CYS A 458 -16.66 9.67 8.12
N GLN A 459 -16.91 10.43 7.06
CA GLN A 459 -15.97 10.65 5.97
C GLN A 459 -15.18 11.95 6.19
N PRO A 460 -13.86 11.95 5.96
CA PRO A 460 -13.11 13.20 5.99
C PRO A 460 -13.70 14.27 5.05
N TYR A 461 -13.79 15.51 5.52
CA TYR A 461 -14.06 16.66 4.67
C TYR A 461 -12.86 16.96 3.78
N THR A 462 -13.15 17.35 2.54
CA THR A 462 -12.16 17.85 1.58
C THR A 462 -12.52 19.26 1.16
N ILE A 463 -11.70 19.88 0.31
CA ILE A 463 -12.05 21.18 -0.29
C ILE A 463 -13.38 21.15 -1.06
N PHE A 464 -13.81 19.97 -1.55
CA PHE A 464 -15.02 19.80 -2.34
C PHE A 464 -16.27 19.52 -1.49
N THR A 465 -16.09 19.01 -0.27
CA THR A 465 -17.22 18.64 0.60
C THR A 465 -17.35 19.50 1.85
N LEU A 466 -16.39 20.39 2.12
CA LEU A 466 -16.41 21.27 3.28
C LEU A 466 -17.66 22.18 3.34
N VAL A 467 -18.29 22.46 2.20
CA VAL A 467 -19.53 23.26 2.13
C VAL A 467 -20.68 22.58 2.86
N SER A 468 -20.65 21.24 2.94
CA SER A 468 -21.66 20.41 3.61
C SER A 468 -21.38 20.21 5.10
N PHE A 469 -20.38 20.88 5.66
CA PHE A 469 -20.12 20.82 7.09
C PHE A 469 -21.14 21.71 7.82
N ASP A 470 -22.01 21.15 8.66
CA ASP A 470 -23.11 21.90 9.31
C ASP A 470 -22.61 23.04 10.20
N GLN A 471 -21.45 22.88 10.83
CA GLN A 471 -20.76 23.97 11.55
C GLN A 471 -19.88 24.77 10.58
N ALA A 472 -20.48 25.09 9.42
CA ALA A 472 -19.83 25.56 8.21
C ALA A 472 -18.80 26.64 8.50
N PRO A 473 -17.74 26.75 7.67
CA PRO A 473 -16.87 27.91 7.74
C PRO A 473 -17.73 29.18 7.66
N SER A 474 -17.54 30.14 8.57
CA SER A 474 -18.18 31.45 8.46
C SER A 474 -17.35 32.40 7.60
N GLY A 475 -17.99 33.45 7.08
CA GLY A 475 -17.31 34.45 6.25
C GLY A 475 -16.71 33.87 4.97
N ASP A 476 -15.51 34.29 4.63
CA ASP A 476 -14.88 33.97 3.35
C ASP A 476 -14.59 32.48 3.15
N GLY A 477 -14.38 31.71 4.22
CA GLY A 477 -14.17 30.26 4.12
C GLY A 477 -15.38 29.55 3.51
N ALA A 478 -16.60 29.99 3.82
CA ALA A 478 -17.83 29.40 3.29
C ALA A 478 -17.92 29.65 1.78
N VAL A 479 -17.58 30.88 1.38
CA VAL A 479 -17.64 31.31 -0.01
C VAL A 479 -16.60 30.57 -0.84
N VAL A 480 -15.36 30.47 -0.35
CA VAL A 480 -14.29 29.72 -1.02
C VAL A 480 -14.64 28.24 -1.11
N SER A 481 -15.22 27.64 -0.07
CA SER A 481 -15.69 26.25 -0.14
C SER A 481 -16.81 26.06 -1.18
N SER A 482 -17.69 27.06 -1.35
CA SER A 482 -18.79 27.00 -2.30
C SER A 482 -18.32 27.01 -3.76
N ILE A 483 -17.26 27.75 -4.10
CA ILE A 483 -16.73 27.74 -5.47
C ILE A 483 -16.07 26.40 -5.82
N PHE A 484 -15.39 25.74 -4.87
CA PHE A 484 -14.84 24.39 -5.12
C PHE A 484 -15.93 23.36 -5.34
N ASP A 485 -16.99 23.40 -4.55
CA ASP A 485 -18.17 22.54 -4.74
C ASP A 485 -18.82 22.78 -6.10
N ASN A 486 -19.05 24.05 -6.48
CA ASN A 486 -19.62 24.42 -7.77
C ASN A 486 -18.77 23.92 -8.96
N ILE A 487 -17.44 24.15 -8.90
CA ILE A 487 -16.50 23.69 -9.92
C ILE A 487 -16.52 22.16 -10.07
N ALA A 488 -16.47 21.45 -8.94
CA ALA A 488 -16.48 20.00 -8.95
C ALA A 488 -17.82 19.44 -9.47
N CYS A 489 -18.96 20.05 -9.10
CA CYS A 489 -20.27 19.70 -9.65
C CYS A 489 -20.31 19.86 -11.17
N GLU A 490 -19.83 20.99 -11.70
CA GLU A 490 -19.78 21.23 -13.15
C GLU A 490 -18.92 20.20 -13.87
N ILE A 491 -17.75 19.85 -13.32
CA ILE A 491 -16.87 18.84 -13.92
C ILE A 491 -17.46 17.43 -13.84
N VAL A 492 -18.03 17.03 -12.71
CA VAL A 492 -18.65 15.71 -12.57
C VAL A 492 -19.84 15.58 -13.53
N ARG A 493 -20.59 16.66 -13.76
CA ARG A 493 -21.77 16.67 -14.65
C ARG A 493 -21.42 16.75 -16.13
N LEU A 494 -20.46 17.60 -16.51
CA LEU A 494 -20.19 17.96 -17.91
C LEU A 494 -18.83 17.48 -18.43
N GLY A 495 -17.96 16.97 -17.56
CA GLY A 495 -16.62 16.50 -17.92
C GLY A 495 -15.78 17.60 -18.55
N SER A 496 -15.22 17.33 -19.73
CA SER A 496 -14.38 18.27 -20.48
C SER A 496 -15.11 19.52 -20.99
N LYS A 497 -16.45 19.53 -20.94
CA LYS A 497 -17.29 20.67 -21.33
C LYS A 497 -17.62 21.61 -20.16
N ALA A 498 -17.10 21.33 -18.97
CA ALA A 498 -17.37 22.14 -17.79
C ALA A 498 -16.76 23.54 -17.92
N MET A 499 -17.59 24.54 -17.66
CA MET A 499 -17.25 25.96 -17.74
C MET A 499 -17.55 26.62 -16.40
N LEU A 500 -16.75 27.61 -16.01
CA LEU A 500 -17.03 28.48 -14.88
C LEU A 500 -17.67 29.77 -15.40
N GLU A 501 -18.91 30.02 -14.97
CA GLU A 501 -19.66 31.21 -15.37
C GLU A 501 -19.23 32.45 -14.58
N LYS A 502 -19.13 33.59 -15.28
CA LYS A 502 -18.72 34.87 -14.70
C LYS A 502 -19.66 35.32 -13.58
N ASP A 503 -20.96 35.17 -13.79
CA ASP A 503 -21.99 35.62 -12.85
C ASP A 503 -21.91 34.84 -11.53
N VAL A 504 -21.60 33.53 -11.59
CA VAL A 504 -21.35 32.69 -10.41
C VAL A 504 -20.15 33.21 -9.63
N VAL A 505 -19.04 33.53 -10.31
CA VAL A 505 -17.84 34.10 -9.66
C VAL A 505 -18.15 35.47 -9.04
N MET A 506 -18.91 36.33 -9.72
CA MET A 506 -19.33 37.63 -9.20
C MET A 506 -20.22 37.49 -7.94
N GLN A 507 -21.14 36.52 -7.93
CA GLN A 507 -21.99 36.23 -6.79
C GLN A 507 -21.19 35.74 -5.56
N PHE A 508 -20.19 34.88 -5.78
CA PHE A 508 -19.29 34.50 -4.69
C PHE A 508 -18.46 35.69 -4.23
N ARG A 509 -17.88 36.45 -5.15
CA ARG A 509 -17.08 37.64 -4.83
C ARG A 509 -17.84 38.67 -3.99
N SER A 510 -19.13 38.89 -4.26
CA SER A 510 -19.95 39.86 -3.52
C SER A 510 -20.24 39.44 -2.07
N ARG A 511 -20.08 38.15 -1.76
CA ARG A 511 -20.22 37.61 -0.39
C ARG A 511 -18.91 37.66 0.39
N CYS A 512 -17.77 37.92 -0.27
CA CYS A 512 -16.49 38.07 0.39
C CYS A 512 -16.32 39.46 1.04
N SER A 513 -15.56 39.50 2.12
CA SER A 513 -15.13 40.76 2.73
C SER A 513 -14.20 41.53 1.80
N ASN A 514 -14.45 42.83 1.55
CA ASN A 514 -13.80 43.65 0.52
C ASN A 514 -12.25 43.71 0.56
N ARG A 515 -11.61 43.30 1.64
CA ARG A 515 -10.13 43.32 1.80
C ARG A 515 -9.51 41.96 2.08
N SER A 516 -10.29 40.88 2.01
CA SER A 516 -9.76 39.55 2.32
C SER A 516 -8.92 38.99 1.19
N ASN A 517 -8.09 37.99 1.51
CA ASN A 517 -7.34 37.28 0.49
C ASN A 517 -8.28 36.56 -0.48
N ALA A 518 -9.37 35.97 0.02
CA ALA A 518 -10.39 35.35 -0.84
C ALA A 518 -10.94 36.35 -1.87
N ALA A 519 -11.32 37.56 -1.44
CA ALA A 519 -11.78 38.62 -2.33
C ALA A 519 -10.77 38.94 -3.43
N LYS A 520 -9.48 39.05 -3.09
CA LYS A 520 -8.40 39.30 -4.08
C LYS A 520 -8.27 38.16 -5.09
N GLU A 521 -8.33 36.91 -4.62
CA GLU A 521 -8.26 35.75 -5.53
C GLU A 521 -9.47 35.72 -6.47
N PHE A 522 -10.68 36.02 -5.98
CA PHE A 522 -11.88 36.13 -6.81
C PHE A 522 -11.78 37.29 -7.82
N ASP A 523 -11.25 38.45 -7.43
CA ASP A 523 -10.98 39.57 -8.34
C ASP A 523 -9.98 39.15 -9.44
N GLY A 524 -8.98 38.36 -9.07
CA GLY A 524 -8.05 37.72 -9.99
C GLY A 524 -8.75 36.80 -10.99
N VAL A 525 -9.65 35.92 -10.52
CA VAL A 525 -10.47 35.06 -11.39
C VAL A 525 -11.35 35.90 -12.32
N LEU A 526 -11.99 36.97 -11.82
CA LEU A 526 -12.82 37.87 -12.63
C LEU A 526 -12.02 38.58 -13.73
N SER A 527 -10.73 38.83 -13.50
CA SER A 527 -9.84 39.43 -14.51
C SER A 527 -9.54 38.51 -15.70
N LEU A 528 -9.77 37.19 -15.57
CA LEU A 528 -9.60 36.23 -16.66
C LEU A 528 -10.71 36.32 -17.72
N TYR A 529 -11.83 36.97 -17.39
CA TYR A 529 -12.94 37.16 -18.32
C TYR A 529 -12.69 38.40 -19.19
N ILE A 530 -12.11 38.18 -20.37
CA ILE A 530 -11.94 39.21 -21.40
C ILE A 530 -13.32 39.74 -21.84
N ALA A 531 -13.36 40.99 -22.34
CA ALA A 531 -14.60 41.62 -22.82
C ALA A 531 -15.42 40.68 -23.73
N ASN A 532 -16.71 40.54 -23.40
CA ASN A 532 -17.70 39.66 -24.07
C ASN A 532 -17.62 38.15 -23.79
N ILE A 533 -16.76 37.68 -22.88
CA ILE A 533 -16.76 36.27 -22.45
C ILE A 533 -17.56 36.13 -21.14
N SER A 534 -18.61 35.31 -21.15
CA SER A 534 -19.46 35.02 -19.98
C SER A 534 -19.04 33.76 -19.21
N ALA A 535 -18.21 32.89 -19.78
CA ALA A 535 -17.75 31.67 -19.15
C ALA A 535 -16.34 31.28 -19.62
N ILE A 536 -15.52 30.70 -18.73
CA ILE A 536 -14.18 30.20 -19.04
C ILE A 536 -14.09 28.69 -18.82
N PRO A 537 -13.27 27.95 -19.58
CA PRO A 537 -13.08 26.52 -19.32
C PRO A 537 -12.40 26.31 -17.96
N ILE A 538 -12.80 25.25 -17.26
CA ILE A 538 -12.16 24.87 -15.99
C ILE A 538 -10.93 23.99 -16.25
N LEU A 539 -11.12 22.90 -17.01
CA LEU A 539 -10.04 22.00 -17.40
C LEU A 539 -9.16 22.65 -18.47
N GLY A 540 -7.84 22.44 -18.37
CA GLY A 540 -6.81 23.07 -19.21
C GLY A 540 -6.50 24.53 -18.86
N ASN A 541 -7.25 25.17 -17.95
CA ASN A 541 -7.06 26.57 -17.60
C ASN A 541 -6.02 26.77 -16.49
N HIS A 542 -4.75 26.90 -16.89
CA HIS A 542 -3.63 27.08 -15.97
C HIS A 542 -3.67 28.40 -15.19
N ASP A 543 -4.28 29.45 -15.74
CA ASP A 543 -4.37 30.75 -15.05
C ASP A 543 -5.43 30.73 -13.96
N LEU A 544 -6.61 30.15 -14.24
CA LEU A 544 -7.63 29.88 -13.21
C LEU A 544 -7.04 29.02 -12.09
N ASN A 545 -6.27 27.99 -12.44
CA ASN A 545 -5.64 27.12 -11.48
C ASN A 545 -4.76 27.85 -10.44
N LYS A 546 -4.05 28.91 -10.83
CA LYS A 546 -3.18 29.67 -9.90
C LYS A 546 -4.00 30.28 -8.76
N TYR A 547 -5.15 30.87 -9.08
CA TYR A 547 -6.04 31.45 -8.09
C TYR A 547 -6.70 30.36 -7.23
N LEU A 548 -7.13 29.25 -7.85
CA LEU A 548 -7.72 28.12 -7.12
C LEU A 548 -6.71 27.48 -6.15
N GLU A 549 -5.43 27.36 -6.50
CA GLU A 549 -4.40 26.85 -5.60
C GLU A 549 -4.23 27.73 -4.35
N THR A 550 -4.20 29.05 -4.54
CA THR A 550 -4.16 29.99 -3.42
C THR A 550 -5.42 29.88 -2.55
N MET A 551 -6.60 29.81 -3.17
CA MET A 551 -7.87 29.64 -2.46
C MET A 551 -7.94 28.32 -1.68
N ALA A 552 -7.46 27.22 -2.25
CA ALA A 552 -7.44 25.91 -1.59
C ALA A 552 -6.58 25.94 -0.31
N GLN A 553 -5.48 26.70 -0.33
CA GLN A 553 -4.63 26.88 0.85
C GLN A 553 -5.39 27.58 1.99
N LEU A 554 -6.25 28.54 1.68
CA LEU A 554 -7.08 29.26 2.67
C LEU A 554 -8.05 28.33 3.42
N LEU A 555 -8.43 27.19 2.83
CA LEU A 555 -9.35 26.23 3.44
C LEU A 555 -8.70 25.25 4.42
N SER A 556 -7.37 25.19 4.48
CA SER A 556 -6.65 24.12 5.22
C SER A 556 -7.04 24.05 6.70
N THR A 557 -7.13 25.19 7.40
CA THR A 557 -7.50 25.22 8.83
C THR A 557 -8.96 24.86 9.06
N TYR A 558 -9.86 25.24 8.16
CA TYR A 558 -11.28 24.89 8.23
C TYR A 558 -11.50 23.40 8.04
N ILE A 559 -10.81 22.78 7.09
CA ILE A 559 -10.85 21.33 6.86
C ILE A 559 -10.31 20.59 8.09
N SER A 560 -9.15 20.99 8.62
CA SER A 560 -8.60 20.36 9.83
C SER A 560 -9.56 20.48 11.02
N ARG A 561 -10.28 21.59 11.15
CA ARG A 561 -11.30 21.76 12.20
C ARG A 561 -12.51 20.86 11.96
N ALA A 562 -13.05 20.82 10.74
CA ALA A 562 -14.18 19.96 10.39
C ALA A 562 -13.85 18.47 10.59
N ASN A 563 -12.63 18.05 10.25
CA ASN A 563 -12.19 16.68 10.43
C ASN A 563 -12.06 16.23 11.89
N LYS A 564 -12.02 17.15 12.86
CA LYS A 564 -12.14 16.78 14.28
C LYS A 564 -13.52 16.23 14.63
N SER A 565 -14.59 16.73 14.02
CA SER A 565 -15.93 16.16 14.27
C SER A 565 -16.06 14.76 13.66
N VAL A 566 -15.39 14.52 12.53
CA VAL A 566 -15.36 13.20 11.88
C VAL A 566 -14.73 12.14 12.80
N MET A 567 -13.68 12.50 13.55
CA MET A 567 -13.07 11.60 14.54
C MET A 567 -14.12 11.15 15.58
N THR A 568 -14.90 12.10 16.11
CA THR A 568 -15.97 11.80 17.06
C THR A 568 -17.06 10.89 16.48
N PHE A 569 -17.47 11.11 15.23
CA PHE A 569 -18.47 10.25 14.59
C PHE A 569 -17.97 8.83 14.34
N ILE A 570 -16.70 8.67 13.94
CA ILE A 570 -16.08 7.34 13.81
C ILE A 570 -16.09 6.61 15.15
N ASP A 571 -15.68 7.29 16.23
CA ASP A 571 -15.64 6.69 17.57
C ASP A 571 -17.03 6.25 18.04
N GLN A 572 -18.08 7.04 17.73
CA GLN A 572 -19.47 6.68 18.03
C GLN A 572 -19.94 5.47 17.23
N GLU A 573 -19.66 5.42 15.92
CA GLU A 573 -20.04 4.29 15.06
C GLU A 573 -19.42 2.98 15.59
N PHE A 574 -18.14 3.01 15.94
CA PHE A 574 -17.45 1.85 16.49
C PHE A 574 -17.90 1.48 17.91
N SER A 575 -18.29 2.45 18.73
CA SER A 575 -18.76 2.19 20.10
C SER A 575 -20.19 1.64 20.15
N SER A 576 -21.04 1.96 19.17
CA SER A 576 -22.46 1.60 19.14
C SER A 576 -22.75 0.09 19.13
N LEU A 577 -21.79 -0.73 18.68
CA LEU A 577 -21.90 -2.20 18.60
C LEU A 577 -21.20 -2.92 19.78
N THR A 578 -20.65 -2.17 20.73
CA THR A 578 -20.03 -2.73 21.96
C THR A 578 -20.92 -2.69 23.20
N MET A 579 -22.13 -2.14 23.07
CA MET A 579 -23.23 -2.31 24.04
C MET A 579 -24.14 -3.45 23.58
#